data_AF-F4REM8-F1
#
_entry.id   AF-F4REM8-F1
#
_cell.length_a   1.000
_cell.length_b   1.000
_cell.length_c   1.000
_cell.angle_alpha   90.00
_cell.angle_beta   90.00
_cell.angle_gamma   90.00
#
_symmetry.space_group_name_H-M   'P 1'
#
loop_
_entity.id
_entity.type
_entity.pdbx_description
1 polymer ?
#
loop_
_entity_poly.entity_id
_entity_poly.type
_entity_poly.pdbx_seq_one_letter_code
_entity_poly.pdbx_strand_id
1 'polypeptide(L)'
;MVTETRLPTSSAPKYGFGTGVLLTSVGFILGTLVMALLTDQGLLYSSGIPTDEAYLRAEHFYLTLWTSPLAFKALFHVFLLIPIFTLCVKVAKYTEAALYFDGVCLAFCLLIIGLYTGSTIPNIRKIASAPSTTELVSLVNSSASQLGNALGTEFDPSSPISFLNRFLVLLSYPSTILMKASKVAEAAEAFQETLKADPITTEKRKELLSVTAAGHSIAIFLLVGILVLQLGKVYAENEDARLKAEFALEEEKKKTAVPLEKKSQ
;
A
#
# COMPACT_ATOMS: atom_id res chain seq x y z
N MET A 1 0.17 57.74 -9.77
CA MET A 1 -0.84 56.67 -9.76
C MET A 1 -0.07 55.36 -9.66
N VAL A 2 -0.19 54.67 -8.52
CA VAL A 2 0.65 53.52 -8.14
C VAL A 2 0.47 52.42 -9.18
N THR A 3 1.55 52.09 -9.90
CA THR A 3 1.57 50.96 -10.83
C THR A 3 1.57 49.69 -9.98
N GLU A 4 0.41 49.05 -9.80
CA GLU A 4 0.36 47.72 -9.21
C GLU A 4 1.20 46.77 -10.07
N THR A 5 2.39 46.41 -9.58
CA THR A 5 3.13 45.26 -10.06
C THR A 5 2.33 44.02 -9.72
N ARG A 6 1.46 43.59 -10.64
CA ARG A 6 0.76 42.31 -10.58
C ARG A 6 1.81 41.21 -10.45
N LEU A 7 1.93 40.60 -9.27
CA LEU A 7 2.71 39.39 -9.08
C LEU A 7 2.21 38.34 -10.10
N PRO A 8 3.12 37.59 -10.75
CA PRO A 8 2.70 36.56 -11.70
C PRO A 8 1.74 35.61 -10.98
N THR A 9 0.56 35.42 -11.57
CA THR A 9 -0.47 34.52 -11.08
C THR A 9 0.16 33.14 -10.88
N SER A 10 0.05 32.63 -9.64
CA SER A 10 0.46 31.28 -9.23
C SER A 10 0.21 30.30 -10.37
N SER A 11 1.28 29.83 -11.02
CA SER A 11 1.18 28.67 -11.88
C SER A 11 0.66 27.55 -10.99
N ALA A 12 -0.47 26.95 -11.34
CA ALA A 12 -1.08 25.86 -10.58
C ALA A 12 -0.02 24.84 -10.14
N PRO A 13 -0.13 24.26 -8.93
CA PRO A 13 0.83 23.28 -8.42
C PRO A 13 1.04 22.20 -9.49
N LYS A 14 2.28 22.08 -9.96
CA LYS A 14 2.63 21.08 -10.98
C LYS A 14 2.68 19.72 -10.31
N TYR A 15 1.53 19.07 -10.19
CA TYR A 15 1.48 17.66 -9.79
C TYR A 15 2.19 16.83 -10.86
N GLY A 16 3.39 16.35 -10.54
CA GLY A 16 4.09 15.40 -11.39
C GLY A 16 3.26 14.12 -11.51
N PHE A 17 3.20 13.55 -12.72
CA PHE A 17 2.46 12.32 -13.00
C PHE A 17 2.72 11.20 -11.97
N GLY A 18 3.98 11.01 -11.57
CA GLY A 18 4.35 10.03 -10.54
C GLY A 18 3.72 10.30 -9.16
N THR A 19 3.54 11.57 -8.77
CA THR A 19 2.83 11.91 -7.53
C THR A 19 1.35 11.52 -7.64
N GLY A 20 0.70 11.77 -8.77
CA GLY A 20 -0.70 11.35 -8.98
C GLY A 20 -0.88 9.83 -8.93
N VAL A 21 0.01 9.07 -9.57
CA VAL A 21 0.02 7.60 -9.53
C VAL A 21 0.22 7.09 -8.09
N LEU A 22 1.18 7.67 -7.36
CA LEU A 22 1.44 7.32 -5.96
C LEU A 22 0.20 7.58 -5.08
N LEU A 23 -0.39 8.78 -5.13
CA LEU A 23 -1.54 9.12 -4.28
C LEU A 23 -2.77 8.28 -4.61
N THR A 24 -3.02 7.99 -5.90
CA THR A 24 -4.14 7.10 -6.29
C THR A 24 -3.96 5.72 -5.69
N SER A 25 -2.74 5.20 -5.72
CA SER A 25 -2.44 3.87 -5.21
C SER A 25 -2.53 3.80 -3.69
N VAL A 26 -1.94 4.78 -3.00
CA VAL A 26 -2.01 4.93 -1.53
C VAL A 26 -3.47 5.13 -1.09
N GLY A 27 -4.25 5.94 -1.81
CA GLY A 27 -5.66 6.18 -1.52
C GLY A 27 -6.52 4.92 -1.65
N PHE A 28 -6.26 4.09 -2.67
CA PHE A 28 -6.92 2.80 -2.82
C PHE A 28 -6.64 1.87 -1.61
N ILE A 29 -5.36 1.69 -1.24
CA ILE A 29 -4.99 0.85 -0.09
C ILE A 29 -5.59 1.42 1.19
N LEU A 30 -5.50 2.74 1.40
CA LEU A 30 -6.05 3.39 2.57
C LEU A 30 -7.56 3.18 2.67
N GLY A 31 -8.30 3.32 1.57
CA GLY A 31 -9.74 3.02 1.55
C GLY A 31 -10.07 1.59 1.95
N THR A 32 -9.26 0.62 1.50
CA THR A 32 -9.46 -0.79 1.86
C THR A 32 -9.15 -1.07 3.32
N LEU A 33 -8.13 -0.42 3.88
CA LEU A 33 -7.81 -0.51 5.31
C LEU A 33 -8.83 0.24 6.17
N VAL A 34 -9.44 1.32 5.68
CA VAL A 34 -10.56 1.97 6.38
C VAL A 34 -11.77 1.02 6.46
N MET A 35 -12.04 0.21 5.42
CA MET A 35 -13.06 -0.84 5.52
C MET A 35 -12.71 -1.90 6.57
N ALA A 36 -11.42 -2.26 6.67
CA ALA A 36 -10.95 -3.12 7.75
C ALA A 36 -11.15 -2.46 9.12
N LEU A 37 -10.80 -1.17 9.27
CA LEU A 37 -10.95 -0.40 10.51
C LEU A 37 -12.41 -0.36 10.99
N LEU A 38 -13.38 -0.25 10.08
CA LEU A 38 -14.81 -0.31 10.43
C LEU A 38 -15.22 -1.68 11.00
N THR A 39 -14.51 -2.75 10.66
CA THR A 39 -14.74 -4.05 11.27
C THR A 39 -13.96 -4.18 12.58
N ASP A 40 -12.74 -3.65 12.60
CA ASP A 40 -11.80 -3.74 13.71
C ASP A 40 -12.16 -2.83 14.90
N GLN A 41 -13.08 -1.88 14.71
CA GLN A 41 -13.52 -0.96 15.76
C GLN A 41 -13.98 -1.65 17.04
N GLY A 42 -14.65 -2.80 16.90
CA GLY A 42 -15.13 -3.60 18.04
C GLY A 42 -14.03 -4.42 18.72
N LEU A 43 -12.87 -4.60 18.09
CA LEU A 43 -11.72 -5.32 18.65
C LEU A 43 -10.78 -4.39 19.41
N LEU A 44 -10.51 -3.22 18.86
CA LEU A 44 -9.43 -2.34 19.34
C LEU A 44 -9.91 -1.08 20.07
N TYR A 45 -11.09 -0.57 19.71
CA TYR A 45 -11.55 0.75 20.14
C TYR A 45 -12.81 0.72 21.01
N SER A 46 -13.24 -0.47 21.43
CA SER A 46 -14.30 -0.63 22.44
C SER A 46 -13.74 -0.37 23.85
N SER A 47 -14.49 0.36 24.68
CA SER A 47 -14.08 0.64 26.06
C SER A 47 -14.16 -0.56 27.01
N GLY A 48 -14.79 -1.66 26.59
CA GLY A 48 -14.90 -2.92 27.34
C GLY A 48 -14.14 -4.07 26.69
N ILE A 49 -14.24 -5.25 27.30
CA ILE A 49 -13.71 -6.50 26.73
C ILE A 49 -14.41 -6.74 25.37
N PRO A 50 -13.66 -6.95 24.28
CA PRO A 50 -14.25 -7.21 22.96
C PRO A 50 -15.21 -8.40 23.00
N THR A 51 -16.39 -8.24 22.40
CA THR A 51 -17.42 -9.28 22.36
C THR A 51 -17.05 -10.40 21.39
N ASP A 52 -17.53 -11.62 21.66
CA ASP A 52 -17.32 -12.75 20.74
C ASP A 52 -17.90 -12.48 19.35
N GLU A 53 -18.99 -11.69 19.26
CA GLU A 53 -19.56 -11.24 18.00
C GLU A 53 -18.60 -10.33 17.22
N ALA A 54 -17.86 -9.45 17.90
CA ALA A 54 -16.89 -8.58 17.24
C ALA A 54 -15.75 -9.40 16.61
N TYR A 55 -15.25 -10.42 17.33
CA TYR A 55 -14.26 -11.36 16.79
C TYR A 55 -14.79 -12.15 15.59
N LEU A 56 -16.03 -12.64 15.67
CA LEU A 56 -16.66 -13.35 14.56
C LEU A 56 -16.80 -12.44 13.32
N ARG A 57 -17.21 -11.19 13.52
CA ARG A 57 -17.34 -10.21 12.42
C ARG A 57 -15.98 -9.93 11.76
N ALA A 58 -14.93 -9.75 12.55
CA ALA A 58 -13.57 -9.58 12.05
C ALA A 58 -13.10 -10.80 11.25
N GLU A 59 -13.34 -12.01 11.77
CA GLU A 59 -13.02 -13.26 11.08
C GLU A 59 -13.75 -13.37 9.73
N HIS A 60 -15.06 -13.09 9.70
CA HIS A 60 -15.84 -13.09 8.46
C HIS A 60 -15.29 -12.10 7.44
N PHE A 61 -14.97 -10.87 7.86
CA PHE A 61 -14.43 -9.87 6.95
C PHE A 61 -13.05 -10.28 6.39
N TYR A 62 -12.12 -10.72 7.26
CA TYR A 62 -10.79 -11.14 6.82
C TYR A 62 -10.82 -12.39 5.93
N LEU A 63 -11.66 -13.37 6.25
CA LEU A 63 -11.80 -14.56 5.42
C LEU A 63 -12.51 -14.25 4.10
N THR A 64 -13.40 -13.25 4.05
CA THR A 64 -13.95 -12.75 2.77
C THR A 64 -12.85 -12.17 1.87
N LEU A 65 -11.95 -11.36 2.44
CA LEU A 65 -10.80 -10.83 1.70
C LEU A 65 -9.82 -11.94 1.29
N TRP A 66 -9.56 -12.89 2.18
CA TRP A 66 -8.70 -14.06 1.93
C TRP A 66 -9.22 -14.95 0.80
N THR A 67 -10.55 -15.14 0.74
CA THR A 67 -11.22 -16.02 -0.23
C THR A 67 -11.64 -15.32 -1.51
N SER A 68 -11.31 -14.04 -1.64
CA SER A 68 -11.64 -13.23 -2.82
C SER A 68 -11.13 -13.82 -4.15
N PRO A 69 -11.79 -13.48 -5.28
CA PRO A 69 -11.37 -13.93 -6.61
C PRO A 69 -9.93 -13.53 -6.94
N LEU A 70 -9.29 -14.33 -7.79
CA LEU A 70 -7.88 -14.15 -8.16
C LEU A 70 -7.57 -12.74 -8.68
N ALA A 71 -8.44 -12.18 -9.53
CA ALA A 71 -8.27 -10.83 -10.05
C ALA A 71 -8.23 -9.76 -8.94
N PHE A 72 -9.01 -9.92 -7.88
CA PHE A 72 -9.05 -8.98 -6.76
C PHE A 72 -7.77 -9.05 -5.91
N LYS A 73 -7.25 -10.26 -5.67
CA LYS A 73 -5.95 -10.46 -5.01
C LYS A 73 -4.81 -9.87 -5.83
N ALA A 74 -4.78 -10.12 -7.13
CA ALA A 74 -3.78 -9.53 -8.03
C ALA A 74 -3.84 -8.00 -8.02
N LEU A 75 -5.04 -7.42 -8.02
CA LEU A 75 -5.26 -5.98 -7.93
C LEU A 75 -4.61 -5.40 -6.68
N PHE A 76 -4.86 -5.98 -5.50
CA PHE A 76 -4.24 -5.50 -4.25
C PHE A 76 -2.73 -5.51 -4.29
N HIS A 77 -2.12 -6.59 -4.80
CA HIS A 77 -0.66 -6.66 -4.89
C HIS A 77 -0.09 -5.64 -5.87
N VAL A 78 -0.76 -5.40 -7.00
CA VAL A 78 -0.36 -4.34 -7.95
C VAL A 78 -0.39 -2.98 -7.26
N PHE A 79 -1.50 -2.66 -6.60
CA PHE A 79 -1.66 -1.41 -5.86
C PHE A 79 -0.68 -1.29 -4.67
N LEU A 80 -0.26 -2.40 -4.06
CA LEU A 80 0.76 -2.43 -3.02
C LEU A 80 2.18 -2.17 -3.57
N LEU A 81 2.48 -2.64 -4.79
CA LEU A 81 3.80 -2.51 -5.41
C LEU A 81 4.02 -1.16 -6.12
N ILE A 82 2.96 -0.54 -6.66
CA ILE A 82 3.05 0.75 -7.36
C ILE A 82 3.71 1.85 -6.50
N PRO A 83 3.34 2.06 -5.22
CA PRO A 83 3.96 3.07 -4.37
C PRO A 83 5.48 2.86 -4.23
N ILE A 84 5.91 1.62 -4.01
CA ILE A 84 7.33 1.27 -3.85
C ILE A 84 8.08 1.59 -5.14
N PHE A 85 7.59 1.12 -6.28
CA PHE A 85 8.22 1.36 -7.57
C PHE A 85 8.32 2.86 -7.89
N THR A 86 7.21 3.58 -7.69
CA THR A 86 7.13 5.02 -7.95
C THR A 86 8.08 5.82 -7.05
N LEU A 87 8.15 5.47 -5.77
CA LEU A 87 9.05 6.12 -4.81
C LEU A 87 10.52 5.79 -5.10
N CYS A 88 10.86 4.57 -5.50
CA CYS A 88 12.22 4.22 -5.92
C CYS A 88 12.69 5.09 -7.10
N VAL A 89 11.86 5.25 -8.13
CA VAL A 89 12.17 6.11 -9.28
C VAL A 89 12.28 7.58 -8.86
N LYS A 90 11.45 8.05 -7.93
CA LYS A 90 11.51 9.42 -7.42
C LYS A 90 12.74 9.68 -6.57
N VAL A 91 13.10 8.78 -5.65
CA VAL A 91 14.28 8.87 -4.78
C VAL A 91 15.57 8.83 -5.60
N ALA A 92 15.59 8.08 -6.71
CA ALA A 92 16.75 8.03 -7.63
C ALA A 92 17.09 9.37 -8.30
N LYS A 93 16.27 10.42 -8.13
CA LYS A 93 16.63 11.79 -8.55
C LYS A 93 17.63 12.49 -7.62
N TYR A 94 17.88 11.94 -6.42
CA TYR A 94 18.85 12.43 -5.43
C TYR A 94 18.77 13.92 -5.05
N THR A 95 17.63 14.58 -5.29
CA THR A 95 17.37 15.93 -4.76
C THR A 95 17.08 15.85 -3.26
N GLU A 96 17.42 16.87 -2.48
CA GLU A 96 17.15 16.91 -1.03
C GLU A 96 15.67 16.63 -0.71
N ALA A 97 14.74 17.28 -1.43
CA ALA A 97 13.32 17.03 -1.26
C ALA A 97 12.91 15.58 -1.60
N ALA A 98 13.51 14.96 -2.62
CA ALA A 98 13.25 13.54 -2.92
C ALA A 98 13.81 12.61 -1.83
N LEU A 99 15.00 12.88 -1.31
CA LEU A 99 15.60 12.05 -0.27
C LEU A 99 14.80 12.10 1.03
N TYR A 100 14.41 13.30 1.49
CA TYR A 100 13.69 13.46 2.75
C TYR A 100 12.21 13.10 2.66
N PHE A 101 11.48 13.60 1.67
CA PHE A 101 10.04 13.32 1.58
C PHE A 101 9.77 11.94 0.97
N ASP A 102 10.34 11.64 -0.21
CA ASP A 102 10.07 10.36 -0.87
C ASP A 102 10.83 9.19 -0.23
N GLY A 103 12.02 9.43 0.33
CA GLY A 103 12.78 8.39 1.04
C GLY A 103 12.09 7.93 2.33
N VAL A 104 11.53 8.86 3.12
CA VAL A 104 10.73 8.49 4.30
C VAL A 104 9.42 7.80 3.90
N CYS A 105 8.77 8.26 2.83
CA CYS A 105 7.61 7.56 2.28
C CYS A 105 7.96 6.12 1.86
N LEU A 106 9.13 5.90 1.26
CA LEU A 106 9.60 4.58 0.87
C LEU A 106 9.82 3.69 2.09
N ALA A 107 10.43 4.22 3.15
CA ALA A 107 10.58 3.49 4.42
C ALA A 107 9.22 3.10 5.02
N PHE A 108 8.22 3.99 4.99
CA PHE A 108 6.86 3.66 5.43
C PHE A 108 6.22 2.57 4.57
N CYS A 109 6.39 2.60 3.24
CA CYS A 109 5.95 1.52 2.36
C CYS A 109 6.62 0.18 2.70
N LEU A 110 7.91 0.18 3.02
CA LEU A 110 8.63 -1.03 3.45
C LEU A 110 8.18 -1.55 4.82
N LEU A 111 7.76 -0.66 5.72
CA LEU A 111 7.16 -1.06 6.99
C LEU A 111 5.78 -1.70 6.76
N ILE A 112 4.96 -1.11 5.88
CA ILE A 112 3.64 -1.64 5.51
C ILE A 112 3.77 -3.03 4.86
N ILE A 113 4.73 -3.24 3.93
CA ILE A 113 4.93 -4.57 3.33
C ILE A 113 5.41 -5.58 4.38
N GLY A 114 6.19 -5.14 5.38
CA GLY A 114 6.58 -5.94 6.53
C GLY A 114 5.39 -6.38 7.37
N LEU A 115 4.46 -5.46 7.70
CA LEU A 115 3.23 -5.79 8.43
C LEU A 115 2.30 -6.72 7.62
N TYR A 116 2.21 -6.49 6.31
CA TYR A 116 1.42 -7.32 5.42
C TYR A 116 1.96 -8.75 5.35
N THR A 117 3.24 -8.92 5.04
CA THR A 117 3.87 -10.24 4.86
C THR A 117 4.19 -10.95 6.18
N GLY A 118 4.49 -10.21 7.24
CA GLY A 118 4.89 -10.74 8.54
C GLY A 118 3.78 -10.91 9.57
N SER A 119 2.65 -10.20 9.44
CA SER A 119 1.52 -10.30 10.37
C SER A 119 0.22 -10.67 9.65
N THR A 120 -0.21 -9.88 8.67
CA THR A 120 -1.53 -10.03 8.06
C THR A 120 -1.70 -11.38 7.36
N ILE A 121 -0.80 -11.71 6.43
CA ILE A 121 -0.84 -12.96 5.68
C ILE A 121 -0.68 -14.20 6.59
N PRO A 122 0.33 -14.32 7.46
CA PRO A 122 0.48 -15.51 8.29
C PRO A 122 -0.65 -15.70 9.30
N ASN A 123 -1.16 -14.63 9.91
CA ASN A 123 -2.27 -14.73 10.88
C ASN A 123 -3.56 -15.19 10.19
N ILE A 124 -3.93 -14.57 9.07
CA ILE A 124 -5.13 -14.95 8.33
C ILE A 124 -4.98 -16.36 7.74
N ARG A 125 -3.78 -16.76 7.29
CA ARG A 125 -3.51 -18.12 6.84
C ARG A 125 -3.74 -19.16 7.95
N LYS A 126 -3.31 -18.87 9.18
CA LYS A 126 -3.55 -19.73 10.36
C LYS A 126 -5.05 -19.80 10.70
N ILE A 127 -5.78 -18.69 10.59
CA ILE A 127 -7.22 -18.67 10.84
C ILE A 127 -7.96 -19.46 9.75
N ALA A 128 -7.55 -19.31 8.49
CA ALA A 128 -8.15 -20.01 7.35
C ALA A 128 -7.96 -21.53 7.38
N SER A 129 -6.96 -22.06 8.09
CA SER A 129 -6.79 -23.52 8.24
C SER A 129 -7.78 -24.14 9.22
N ALA A 130 -8.34 -23.36 10.14
CA ALA A 130 -9.35 -23.80 11.11
C ALA A 130 -10.40 -22.69 11.38
N PRO A 131 -11.29 -22.40 10.41
CA PRO A 131 -12.32 -21.38 10.57
C PRO A 131 -13.31 -21.72 11.69
N SER A 132 -13.85 -20.71 12.37
CA SER A 132 -14.71 -20.91 13.55
C SER A 132 -16.11 -21.46 13.27
N THR A 133 -16.69 -21.13 12.12
CA THR A 133 -18.07 -21.51 11.76
C THR A 133 -18.12 -22.40 10.52
N THR A 134 -19.17 -23.21 10.41
CA THR A 134 -19.41 -24.08 9.25
C THR A 134 -19.53 -23.28 7.95
N GLU A 135 -20.11 -22.08 8.01
CA GLU A 135 -20.20 -21.17 6.86
C GLU A 135 -18.82 -20.76 6.37
N LEU A 136 -17.92 -20.37 7.27
CA LEU A 136 -16.55 -19.97 6.92
C LEU A 136 -15.74 -21.14 6.38
N VAL A 137 -15.94 -22.35 6.92
CA VAL A 137 -15.34 -23.58 6.36
C VAL A 137 -15.77 -23.78 4.91
N SER A 138 -17.06 -23.64 4.62
CA SER A 138 -17.58 -23.79 3.25
C SER A 138 -17.03 -22.71 2.30
N LEU A 139 -16.88 -21.47 2.78
CA LEU A 139 -16.33 -20.35 2.03
C LEU A 139 -14.85 -20.59 1.65
N VAL A 140 -14.03 -21.01 2.62
CA VAL A 140 -12.61 -21.28 2.41
C VAL A 140 -12.41 -22.45 1.45
N ASN A 141 -13.15 -23.55 1.64
CA ASN A 141 -13.07 -24.73 0.76
C ASN A 141 -13.48 -24.40 -0.68
N SER A 142 -14.55 -23.62 -0.85
CA SER A 142 -15.00 -23.18 -2.17
C SER A 142 -13.93 -22.35 -2.88
N SER A 143 -13.29 -21.42 -2.17
CA SER A 143 -12.21 -20.60 -2.72
C SER A 143 -10.95 -21.40 -3.08
N ALA A 144 -10.58 -22.37 -2.23
CA ALA A 144 -9.47 -23.27 -2.50
C ALA A 144 -9.69 -24.09 -3.78
N SER A 145 -10.92 -24.57 -4.00
CA SER A 145 -11.28 -25.29 -5.24
C SER A 145 -11.16 -24.40 -6.49
N GLN A 146 -11.57 -23.13 -6.40
CA GLN A 146 -11.44 -22.18 -7.50
C GLN A 146 -9.97 -21.92 -7.86
N LEU A 147 -9.10 -21.79 -6.86
CA LEU A 147 -7.66 -21.66 -7.07
C LEU A 147 -7.05 -22.92 -7.71
N GLY A 148 -7.45 -24.11 -7.24
CA GLY A 148 -7.04 -25.38 -7.83
C GLY A 148 -7.40 -25.48 -9.31
N ASN A 149 -8.62 -25.08 -9.67
CA ASN A 149 -9.06 -25.02 -11.07
C ASN A 149 -8.23 -24.02 -11.88
N ALA A 150 -7.94 -22.83 -11.33
CA ALA A 150 -7.13 -21.82 -12.00
C ALA A 150 -5.68 -22.28 -12.25
N LEU A 151 -5.08 -23.01 -11.30
CA LEU A 151 -3.75 -23.61 -11.42
C LEU A 151 -3.72 -24.82 -12.37
N GLY A 152 -4.81 -25.61 -12.40
CA GLY A 152 -4.93 -26.84 -13.19
C GLY A 152 -5.26 -26.62 -14.67
N THR A 153 -5.64 -25.41 -15.09
CA THR A 153 -5.72 -25.09 -16.52
C THR A 153 -4.33 -25.26 -17.15
N GLU A 154 -4.22 -25.79 -18.38
CA GLU A 154 -2.94 -25.86 -19.10
C GLU A 154 -2.56 -24.50 -19.72
N PHE A 155 -1.27 -24.17 -19.77
CA PHE A 155 -0.81 -22.92 -20.40
C PHE A 155 -0.75 -23.08 -21.91
N ASP A 156 -1.71 -22.45 -22.60
CA ASP A 156 -1.66 -22.24 -24.05
C ASP A 156 -1.02 -20.86 -24.35
N PRO A 157 0.15 -20.80 -25.02
CA PRO A 157 0.83 -19.56 -25.36
C PRO A 157 0.14 -18.75 -26.46
N SER A 158 -0.77 -19.36 -27.22
CA SER A 158 -1.50 -18.69 -28.31
C SER A 158 -2.78 -17.99 -27.82
N SER A 159 -3.22 -18.28 -26.60
CA SER A 159 -4.44 -17.73 -26.01
C SER A 159 -4.15 -16.56 -25.05
N PRO A 160 -4.66 -15.34 -25.34
CA PRO A 160 -4.51 -14.18 -24.45
C PRO A 160 -5.10 -14.42 -23.05
N ILE A 161 -6.14 -15.24 -22.95
CA ILE A 161 -6.83 -15.56 -21.69
C ILE A 161 -5.95 -16.46 -20.81
N SER A 162 -5.27 -17.43 -21.42
CA SER A 162 -4.29 -18.29 -20.74
C SER A 162 -3.13 -17.46 -20.17
N PHE A 163 -2.61 -16.51 -20.96
CA PHE A 163 -1.58 -15.58 -20.49
C PHE A 163 -2.06 -14.73 -19.30
N LEU A 164 -3.26 -14.14 -19.43
CA LEU A 164 -3.84 -13.33 -18.35
C LEU A 164 -4.05 -14.16 -17.08
N ASN A 165 -4.53 -15.40 -17.19
CA ASN A 165 -4.70 -16.27 -16.03
C ASN A 165 -3.36 -16.54 -15.33
N ARG A 166 -2.28 -16.78 -16.06
CA ARG A 166 -0.92 -17.00 -15.50
C ARG A 166 -0.40 -15.76 -14.82
N PHE A 167 -0.59 -14.62 -15.44
CA PHE A 167 -0.23 -13.34 -14.85
C PHE A 167 -1.00 -13.06 -13.55
N LEU A 168 -2.32 -13.34 -13.51
CA LEU A 168 -3.13 -13.19 -12.31
C LEU A 168 -2.72 -14.16 -11.19
N VAL A 169 -2.38 -15.40 -11.53
CA VAL A 169 -1.85 -16.37 -10.55
C VAL A 169 -0.50 -15.89 -10.02
N LEU A 170 0.38 -15.40 -10.89
CA LEU A 170 1.69 -14.85 -10.51
C LEU A 170 1.55 -13.69 -9.53
N LEU A 171 0.66 -12.74 -9.82
CA LEU A 171 0.45 -11.59 -8.94
C LEU A 171 -0.20 -11.95 -7.60
N SER A 172 -1.06 -12.97 -7.57
CA SER A 172 -1.79 -13.34 -6.36
C SER A 172 -1.04 -14.32 -5.47
N TYR A 173 -0.28 -15.23 -6.06
CA TYR A 173 0.45 -16.31 -5.38
C TYR A 173 1.89 -16.42 -5.92
N PRO A 174 2.71 -15.35 -5.82
CA PRO A 174 4.02 -15.28 -6.45
C PRO A 174 4.98 -16.39 -5.99
N SER A 175 4.89 -16.79 -4.71
CA SER A 175 5.72 -17.86 -4.16
C SER A 175 5.46 -19.22 -4.81
N THR A 176 4.24 -19.49 -5.27
CA THR A 176 3.89 -20.80 -5.86
C THR A 176 4.46 -20.99 -7.27
N ILE A 177 4.69 -19.91 -8.01
CA ILE A 177 5.26 -19.95 -9.37
C ILE A 177 6.80 -19.84 -9.33
N LEU A 178 7.34 -19.03 -8.42
CA LEU A 178 8.79 -18.80 -8.34
C LEU A 178 9.54 -19.93 -7.62
N MET A 179 8.87 -20.69 -6.76
CA MET A 179 9.48 -21.79 -6.01
C MET A 179 9.34 -23.13 -6.74
N LYS A 180 10.37 -23.98 -6.65
CA LYS A 180 10.28 -25.38 -7.11
C LYS A 180 9.20 -26.12 -6.33
N ALA A 181 8.45 -27.00 -7.00
CA ALA A 181 7.37 -27.79 -6.39
C ALA A 181 7.77 -28.49 -5.08
N SER A 182 9.00 -29.03 -4.99
CA SER A 182 9.52 -29.65 -3.77
C SER A 182 9.62 -28.69 -2.59
N LYS A 183 10.01 -27.42 -2.85
CA LYS A 183 10.12 -26.38 -1.81
C LYS A 183 8.76 -25.85 -1.38
N VAL A 184 7.77 -25.85 -2.27
CA VAL A 184 6.38 -25.54 -1.93
C VAL A 184 5.80 -26.62 -1.02
N ALA A 185 6.04 -27.90 -1.34
CA ALA A 185 5.62 -29.02 -0.50
C ALA A 185 6.28 -28.96 0.90
N GLU A 186 7.58 -28.75 0.97
CA GLU A 186 8.33 -28.58 2.23
C GLU A 186 7.77 -27.44 3.09
N ALA A 187 7.47 -26.28 2.48
CA ALA A 187 6.88 -25.15 3.19
C ALA A 187 5.44 -25.45 3.68
N ALA A 188 4.66 -26.22 2.92
CA ALA A 188 3.32 -26.64 3.32
C ALA A 188 3.36 -27.65 4.49
N GLU A 189 4.29 -28.61 4.45
CA GLU A 189 4.52 -29.58 5.53
C GLU A 189 4.98 -28.88 6.81
N ALA A 190 5.97 -27.97 6.70
CA ALA A 190 6.43 -27.17 7.84
C ALA A 190 5.28 -26.35 8.44
N PHE A 191 4.43 -25.74 7.61
CA PHE A 191 3.26 -25.02 8.09
C PHE A 191 2.27 -25.95 8.82
N GLN A 192 1.98 -27.13 8.29
CA GLN A 192 1.13 -28.12 8.97
C GLN A 192 1.73 -28.59 10.29
N GLU A 193 3.05 -28.75 10.38
CA GLU A 193 3.76 -29.06 11.62
C GLU A 193 3.57 -27.94 12.65
N THR A 194 3.68 -26.67 12.25
CA THR A 194 3.43 -25.53 13.15
C THR A 194 2.01 -25.53 13.71
N LEU A 195 1.01 -25.91 12.89
CA LEU A 195 -0.39 -26.00 13.33
C LEU A 195 -0.64 -27.18 14.27
N LYS A 196 0.09 -28.30 14.09
CA LYS A 196 0.00 -29.45 15.00
C LYS A 196 0.67 -29.15 16.34
N ALA A 197 1.80 -28.44 16.32
CA ALA A 197 2.52 -28.05 17.51
C ALA A 197 1.78 -26.99 18.34
N ASP A 198 1.14 -26.02 17.66
CA ASP A 198 0.36 -24.94 18.29
C ASP A 198 -1.05 -24.87 17.67
N PRO A 199 -2.01 -25.67 18.17
CA PRO A 199 -3.36 -25.73 17.63
C PRO A 199 -4.12 -24.42 17.85
N ILE A 200 -4.94 -24.04 16.87
CA ILE A 200 -5.71 -22.78 16.90
C ILE A 200 -6.89 -22.88 17.87
N THR A 201 -6.61 -22.60 19.15
CA THR A 201 -7.63 -22.43 20.20
C THR A 201 -8.44 -21.15 20.00
N THR A 202 -9.57 -21.03 20.70
CA THR A 202 -10.42 -19.82 20.67
C THR A 202 -9.64 -18.57 21.08
N GLU A 203 -8.87 -18.64 22.16
CA GLU A 203 -8.06 -17.51 22.63
C GLU A 203 -6.95 -17.15 21.65
N LYS A 204 -6.29 -18.16 21.06
CA LYS A 204 -5.25 -17.90 20.04
C LYS A 204 -5.83 -17.23 18.80
N ARG A 205 -7.03 -17.63 18.37
CA ARG A 205 -7.73 -16.98 17.25
C ARG A 205 -8.02 -15.51 17.56
N LYS A 206 -8.54 -15.21 18.74
CA LYS A 206 -8.79 -13.82 19.20
C LYS A 206 -7.51 -12.98 19.20
N GLU A 207 -6.41 -13.56 19.65
CA GLU A 207 -5.08 -12.92 19.61
C GLU A 207 -4.66 -12.64 18.16
N LEU A 208 -4.72 -13.62 17.26
CA LEU A 208 -4.35 -13.45 15.85
C LEU A 208 -5.18 -12.35 15.17
N LEU A 209 -6.50 -12.33 15.40
CA LEU A 209 -7.40 -11.29 14.88
C LEU A 209 -7.04 -9.91 15.43
N SER A 210 -6.78 -9.80 16.73
CA SER A 210 -6.44 -8.52 17.39
C SER A 210 -5.09 -7.98 16.90
N VAL A 211 -4.08 -8.87 16.74
CA VAL A 211 -2.76 -8.51 16.22
C VAL A 211 -2.84 -8.05 14.76
N THR A 212 -3.66 -8.72 13.94
CA THR A 212 -3.91 -8.30 12.56
C THR A 212 -4.60 -6.95 12.49
N ALA A 213 -5.66 -6.75 13.28
CA ALA A 213 -6.35 -5.47 13.40
C ALA A 213 -5.39 -4.33 13.79
N ALA A 214 -4.54 -4.55 14.80
CA ALA A 214 -3.58 -3.54 15.26
C ALA A 214 -2.57 -3.20 14.14
N GLY A 215 -2.13 -4.20 13.38
CA GLY A 215 -1.29 -4.00 12.20
C GLY A 215 -1.96 -3.12 11.14
N HIS A 216 -3.26 -3.29 10.90
CA HIS A 216 -4.03 -2.42 9.99
C HIS A 216 -4.10 -0.98 10.49
N SER A 217 -4.35 -0.75 11.78
CA SER A 217 -4.33 0.59 12.36
C SER A 217 -2.97 1.28 12.18
N ILE A 218 -1.87 0.57 12.42
CA ILE A 218 -0.51 1.11 12.19
C ILE A 218 -0.32 1.44 10.70
N ALA A 219 -0.72 0.55 9.79
CA ALA A 219 -0.61 0.78 8.36
C ALA A 219 -1.42 2.01 7.90
N ILE A 220 -2.60 2.25 8.47
CA ILE A 220 -3.41 3.45 8.21
C ILE A 220 -2.63 4.71 8.60
N PHE A 221 -2.05 4.76 9.80
CA PHE A 221 -1.25 5.91 10.23
C PHE A 221 -0.06 6.17 9.29
N LEU A 222 0.62 5.12 8.83
CA LEU A 222 1.73 5.24 7.90
C LEU A 222 1.29 5.75 6.52
N LEU A 223 0.16 5.26 5.98
CA LEU A 223 -0.40 5.72 4.71
C LEU A 223 -0.86 7.17 4.79
N VAL A 224 -1.52 7.57 5.88
CA VAL A 224 -1.86 8.98 6.14
C VAL A 224 -0.59 9.82 6.23
N GLY A 225 0.45 9.33 6.90
CA GLY A 225 1.78 9.95 6.94
C GLY A 225 2.36 10.16 5.53
N ILE A 226 2.25 9.17 4.64
CA ILE A 226 2.67 9.31 3.24
C ILE A 226 1.87 10.42 2.55
N LEU A 227 0.54 10.48 2.72
CA LEU A 227 -0.27 11.55 2.12
C LEU A 227 0.17 12.94 2.61
N VAL A 228 0.38 13.09 3.91
CA VAL A 228 0.85 14.36 4.50
C VAL A 228 2.23 14.75 3.98
N LEU A 229 3.18 13.80 3.90
CA LEU A 229 4.52 14.06 3.37
C LEU A 229 4.48 14.42 1.88
N GLN A 230 3.64 13.77 1.08
CA GLN A 230 3.52 14.10 -0.34
C GLN A 230 2.88 15.49 -0.54
N LEU A 231 1.91 15.88 0.28
CA LEU A 231 1.39 17.26 0.30
C LEU A 231 2.45 18.27 0.74
N GLY A 232 3.21 17.94 1.79
CA GLY A 232 4.31 18.75 2.29
C GLY A 232 5.41 18.96 1.25
N LYS A 233 5.74 17.91 0.48
CA LYS A 233 6.68 18.00 -0.63
C LYS A 233 6.19 18.98 -1.70
N VAL A 234 4.92 18.88 -2.11
CA VAL A 234 4.34 19.80 -3.10
C VAL A 234 4.38 21.25 -2.60
N TYR A 235 4.09 21.48 -1.32
CA TYR A 235 4.21 22.79 -0.70
C TYR A 235 5.66 23.31 -0.74
N ALA A 236 6.63 22.49 -0.32
CA ALA A 236 8.05 22.84 -0.30
C ALA A 236 8.58 23.16 -1.70
N GLU A 237 8.26 22.33 -2.71
CA GLU A 237 8.69 22.55 -4.10
C GLU A 237 8.08 23.84 -4.69
N ASN A 238 6.82 24.14 -4.36
CA ASN A 238 6.16 25.35 -4.81
C ASN A 238 6.77 26.61 -4.17
N GLU A 239 7.09 26.54 -2.88
CA GLU A 239 7.74 27.63 -2.16
C GLU A 239 9.17 27.89 -2.69
N ASP A 240 9.95 26.84 -2.87
CA ASP A 240 11.29 26.93 -3.48
C ASP A 240 11.26 27.54 -4.87
N ALA A 241 10.25 27.20 -5.68
CA ALA A 241 10.06 27.76 -7.02
C ALA A 241 9.72 29.25 -6.97
N ARG A 242 8.88 29.67 -6.01
CA ARG A 242 8.51 31.07 -5.79
C ARG A 242 9.73 31.91 -5.42
N LEU A 243 10.50 31.45 -4.44
CA LEU A 243 11.71 32.16 -3.98
C LEU A 243 12.74 32.29 -5.11
N LYS A 244 12.99 31.20 -5.87
CA LYS A 244 13.90 31.26 -7.03
C LYS A 244 13.46 32.26 -8.10
N ALA A 245 12.15 32.37 -8.34
CA ALA A 245 11.62 33.35 -9.30
C ALA A 245 11.82 34.79 -8.81
N GLU A 246 11.61 35.04 -7.52
CA GLU A 246 11.85 36.36 -6.91
C GLU A 246 13.32 36.78 -7.01
N PHE A 247 14.26 35.89 -6.65
CA PHE A 247 15.69 36.16 -6.79
C PHE A 247 16.11 36.41 -8.24
N ALA A 248 15.58 35.64 -9.20
CA ALA A 248 15.87 35.86 -10.61
C ALA A 248 15.40 37.25 -11.09
N LEU A 249 14.22 37.70 -10.66
CA LEU A 249 13.70 39.03 -10.98
C LEU A 249 14.54 40.13 -10.32
N GLU A 250 15.01 39.93 -9.08
CA GLU A 250 15.93 40.86 -8.41
C GLU A 250 17.27 41.00 -9.14
N GLU A 251 17.84 39.89 -9.61
CA GLU A 251 19.06 39.91 -10.41
C GLU A 251 18.87 40.64 -11.74
N GLU A 252 17.75 40.40 -12.43
CA GLU A 252 17.44 41.11 -13.68
C GLU A 252 17.30 42.62 -13.46
N LYS A 253 16.60 43.04 -12.39
CA LYS A 253 16.48 44.45 -12.00
C LYS A 253 17.84 45.07 -11.70
N LYS A 254 18.72 44.37 -10.98
CA LYS A 254 20.09 44.84 -10.72
C LYS A 254 20.90 45.00 -12.01
N LYS A 255 20.80 44.06 -12.95
CA LYS A 255 21.49 44.12 -14.26
C LYS A 255 20.98 45.26 -15.15
N THR A 256 19.68 45.55 -15.12
CA THR A 256 19.09 46.66 -15.91
C THR A 256 19.30 48.04 -15.29
N ALA A 257 19.60 48.15 -14.00
CA ALA A 257 19.86 49.44 -13.34
C ALA A 257 21.30 49.98 -13.55
N VAL A 258 22.27 49.12 -13.82
CA VAL A 258 23.71 49.48 -13.97
C VAL A 258 24.13 50.19 -15.30
N PRO A 259 23.34 50.27 -16.39
CA PRO A 259 23.81 50.92 -17.63
C PRO A 259 23.78 52.47 -17.70
N LEU A 260 23.19 53.22 -16.75
CA LEU A 260 22.94 54.67 -16.95
C LEU A 260 23.90 55.64 -16.24
N GLU A 261 24.75 55.19 -15.32
CA GLU A 261 25.57 56.12 -14.51
C GLU A 261 26.97 56.41 -15.09
N LYS A 262 27.41 55.74 -16.17
CA LYS A 262 28.76 55.90 -16.76
C LYS A 262 28.85 56.77 -18.02
N LYS A 263 27.81 57.53 -18.37
CA LYS A 263 27.80 58.36 -19.61
C LYS A 263 27.66 59.87 -19.39
N SER A 264 27.91 60.36 -18.18
CA SER A 264 27.93 61.79 -17.88
C SER A 264 29.14 62.15 -17.00
N GLN A 265 30.34 62.09 -17.57
CA GLN A 265 31.51 62.89 -17.17
C GLN A 265 32.39 63.10 -18.40
#